data_AF-A0A2P4SIJ9-F1
#
_entry.id   AF-A0A2P4SIJ9-F1
#
_cell.length_a   1.000
_cell.length_b   1.000
_cell.length_c   1.000
_cell.angle_alpha   90.00
_cell.angle_beta   90.00
_cell.angle_gamma   90.00
#
_symmetry.space_group_name_H-M   'P 1'
#
loop_
_entity.id
_entity.type
_entity.pdbx_description
1 polymer ?
#
loop_
_entity_poly.entity_id
_entity_poly.type
_entity_poly.pdbx_seq_one_letter_code
_entity_poly.pdbx_strand_id
1 'polypeptide(L)'
;MCLHPQVHAWEISDQLLQIRQDVESCYFAAQTMKMKIQTSFYELPTDSHASLRDSLLSHIQNLKDLSPVIVTQLALAIADLALQMASWKGCVQTLVEKYSNDVTSLPFLLEILTVLPEEVHSRSLRIGANRRTEIIEDLAYYSSTVVSLLMTCVEKAGNDEKMLIKIFRCLGSWFNLGVLDSTFMANSKLLSLLFEVLQQDKTSSNLHEAASDCVCSALYAIENVETNLPLALQLFQGVLTLESAYHMAVAREDLDKVGHCSYPILLVVEISFNFWYRLGEHLYKTEDAVIHSIFKAYIQRLLHALARHCQLDSDHEGVPEETDDFGEFRMRVSDLVKDLIFLVGSVECFAQLYATLKDGNPPWEVTEAVLFIMASIAKSVDQENNPTLVEVLEGVVRLPETVHTAVRYTSIELVGEMSEVVDRNPQFLDPVLGYLMKGLCDRRLASAAAKAIHNICSVCRDHMAQHFTGLLEIARSLDSFTLSPEAAVGLLK
;
A
#
# COMPACT_ATOMS: atom_id res chain seq x y z
N MET A 1 16.08 -33.09 -1.00
CA MET A 1 15.73 -32.18 -2.12
C MET A 1 15.56 -32.87 -3.47
N CYS A 2 16.29 -33.93 -3.82
CA CYS A 2 16.20 -34.59 -5.14
C CYS A 2 14.98 -35.52 -5.38
N LEU A 3 14.07 -35.67 -4.41
CA LEU A 3 12.92 -36.59 -4.50
C LEU A 3 11.68 -35.97 -5.17
N HIS A 4 11.51 -34.64 -5.13
CA HIS A 4 10.34 -33.95 -5.70
C HIS A 4 10.09 -34.20 -7.20
N PRO A 5 11.10 -34.32 -8.08
CA PRO A 5 10.87 -34.54 -9.51
C PRO A 5 10.63 -36.01 -9.89
N GLN A 6 10.81 -36.96 -8.97
CA GLN A 6 10.79 -38.39 -9.30
C GLN A 6 9.36 -38.96 -9.24
N VAL A 7 9.06 -39.98 -10.05
CA VAL A 7 7.75 -40.67 -10.06
C VAL A 7 7.44 -41.33 -8.72
N HIS A 8 8.47 -41.78 -8.00
CA HIS A 8 8.34 -42.37 -6.66
C HIS A 8 7.82 -41.40 -5.59
N ALA A 9 7.82 -40.09 -5.86
CA ALA A 9 7.33 -39.08 -4.91
C ALA A 9 5.85 -39.28 -4.55
N TRP A 10 5.03 -39.78 -5.48
CA TRP A 10 3.61 -40.07 -5.24
C TRP A 10 3.43 -41.14 -4.16
N GLU A 11 4.05 -42.30 -4.35
CA GLU A 11 3.90 -43.43 -3.43
C GLU A 11 4.54 -43.15 -2.07
N ILE A 12 5.74 -42.54 -2.05
CA ILE A 12 6.42 -42.21 -0.79
C ILE A 12 5.61 -41.20 0.02
N SER A 13 5.05 -40.18 -0.62
CA SER A 13 4.27 -39.17 0.11
C SER A 13 2.96 -39.75 0.63
N ASP A 14 2.31 -40.64 -0.12
CA ASP A 14 1.11 -41.35 0.34
C ASP A 14 1.42 -42.23 1.57
N GLN A 15 2.51 -43.01 1.52
CA GLN A 15 2.96 -43.83 2.65
C GLN A 15 3.31 -43.01 3.89
N LEU A 16 4.03 -41.90 3.73
CA LEU A 16 4.39 -41.02 4.85
C LEU A 16 3.15 -40.42 5.54
N LEU A 17 2.14 -40.01 4.75
CA LEU A 17 0.87 -39.49 5.27
C LEU A 17 0.00 -40.58 5.94
N GLN A 18 0.18 -41.86 5.57
CA GLN A 18 -0.47 -42.99 6.24
C GLN A 18 0.22 -43.39 7.55
N ILE A 19 1.56 -43.40 7.57
CA ILE A 19 2.37 -43.73 8.75
C ILE A 19 2.17 -42.71 9.86
N ARG A 20 2.12 -41.41 9.51
CA ARG A 20 1.88 -40.30 10.45
C ARG A 20 2.90 -40.25 11.59
N GLN A 21 4.19 -40.38 11.24
CA GLN A 21 5.27 -40.52 12.22
C GLN A 21 5.47 -39.25 13.06
N ASP A 22 5.64 -38.11 12.38
CA ASP A 22 5.91 -36.81 13.00
C ASP A 22 5.42 -35.66 12.10
N VAL A 23 5.45 -34.42 12.62
CA VAL A 23 4.94 -33.23 11.92
C VAL A 23 5.77 -32.94 10.68
N GLU A 24 7.09 -33.11 10.76
CA GLU A 24 8.05 -32.80 9.70
C GLU A 24 7.88 -33.71 8.49
N SER A 25 7.77 -35.02 8.71
CA SER A 25 7.53 -36.02 7.66
C SER A 25 6.18 -35.82 6.99
N CYS A 26 5.13 -35.57 7.77
CA CYS A 26 3.79 -35.30 7.23
C CYS A 26 3.73 -33.99 6.46
N TYR A 27 4.39 -32.93 6.94
CA TYR A 27 4.49 -31.65 6.23
C TYR A 27 5.23 -31.81 4.90
N PHE A 28 6.38 -32.47 4.92
CA PHE A 28 7.15 -32.76 3.71
C PHE A 28 6.31 -33.53 2.68
N ALA A 29 5.60 -34.57 3.12
CA ALA A 29 4.75 -35.38 2.25
C ALA A 29 3.54 -34.59 1.70
N ALA A 30 2.87 -33.78 2.53
CA ALA A 30 1.75 -32.95 2.10
C ALA A 30 2.19 -31.87 1.09
N GLN A 31 3.32 -31.20 1.34
CA GLN A 31 3.91 -30.24 0.42
C GLN A 31 4.34 -30.90 -0.89
N THR A 32 4.94 -32.09 -0.83
CA THR A 32 5.34 -32.86 -2.01
C THR A 32 4.12 -33.23 -2.85
N MET A 33 3.03 -33.70 -2.21
CA MET A 33 1.77 -34.00 -2.87
C MET A 33 1.19 -32.79 -3.60
N LYS A 34 1.09 -31.63 -2.92
CA LYS A 34 0.68 -30.37 -3.54
C LYS A 34 1.52 -30.07 -4.79
N MET A 35 2.84 -30.04 -4.64
CA MET A 35 3.75 -29.68 -5.74
C MET A 35 3.63 -30.64 -6.94
N LYS A 36 3.51 -31.95 -6.68
CA LYS A 36 3.34 -32.97 -7.72
C LYS A 36 2.01 -32.79 -8.47
N ILE A 37 0.92 -32.47 -7.76
CA ILE A 37 -0.37 -32.18 -8.38
C ILE A 37 -0.29 -30.89 -9.21
N GLN A 38 0.38 -29.84 -8.73
CA GLN A 38 0.48 -28.58 -9.48
C GLN A 38 1.38 -28.69 -10.74
N THR A 39 2.47 -29.45 -10.67
CA THR A 39 3.54 -29.41 -11.70
C THR A 39 3.61 -30.65 -12.59
N SER A 40 3.15 -31.80 -12.08
CA SER A 40 3.37 -33.13 -12.63
C SER A 40 2.07 -33.93 -12.74
N PHE A 41 0.90 -33.28 -12.80
CA PHE A 41 -0.39 -33.97 -12.87
C PHE A 41 -0.52 -34.92 -14.07
N TYR A 42 0.12 -34.56 -15.19
CA TYR A 42 0.17 -35.36 -16.42
C TYR A 42 0.84 -36.74 -16.25
N GLU A 43 1.59 -36.96 -15.15
CA GLU A 43 2.18 -38.27 -14.84
C GLU A 43 1.14 -39.29 -14.37
N LEU A 44 -0.03 -38.84 -13.90
CA LEU A 44 -1.07 -39.73 -13.37
C LEU A 44 -2.02 -40.18 -14.48
N PRO A 45 -2.36 -41.48 -14.53
CA PRO A 45 -3.43 -41.95 -15.40
C PRO A 45 -4.78 -41.46 -14.88
N THR A 46 -5.70 -41.15 -15.81
CA THR A 46 -7.05 -40.65 -15.50
C THR A 46 -7.83 -41.55 -14.54
N ASP A 47 -7.57 -42.85 -14.60
CA ASP A 47 -8.24 -43.86 -13.76
C ASP A 47 -7.84 -43.76 -12.28
N SER A 48 -6.65 -43.22 -11.98
CA SER A 48 -6.15 -43.03 -10.61
C SER A 48 -6.61 -41.73 -9.96
N HIS A 49 -7.20 -40.80 -10.71
CA HIS A 49 -7.58 -39.47 -10.19
C HIS A 49 -8.59 -39.57 -9.04
N ALA A 50 -9.58 -40.46 -9.16
CA ALA A 50 -10.58 -40.66 -8.10
C ALA A 50 -9.95 -41.28 -6.84
N SER A 51 -9.02 -42.23 -7.00
CA SER A 51 -8.30 -42.84 -5.88
C SER A 51 -7.41 -41.82 -5.16
N LEU A 52 -6.68 -40.97 -5.90
CA LEU A 52 -5.87 -39.91 -5.31
C LEU A 52 -6.72 -38.93 -4.51
N ARG A 53 -7.87 -38.50 -5.07
CA ARG A 53 -8.83 -37.65 -4.35
C ARG A 53 -9.23 -38.28 -3.03
N ASP A 54 -9.65 -39.54 -3.07
CA ASP A 54 -10.15 -40.24 -1.88
C ASP A 54 -9.04 -40.44 -0.83
N SER A 55 -7.80 -40.69 -1.26
CA SER A 55 -6.61 -40.72 -0.39
C SER A 55 -6.35 -39.37 0.27
N LEU A 56 -6.34 -38.26 -0.49
CA LEU A 56 -6.12 -36.92 0.07
C LEU A 56 -7.22 -36.53 1.08
N LEU A 57 -8.47 -36.85 0.76
CA LEU A 57 -9.60 -36.64 1.68
C LEU A 57 -9.48 -37.47 2.96
N SER A 58 -9.00 -38.71 2.86
CA SER A 58 -8.68 -39.53 4.03
C SER A 58 -7.52 -38.95 4.85
N HIS A 59 -6.45 -38.49 4.18
CA HIS A 59 -5.29 -37.90 4.85
C HIS A 59 -5.65 -36.64 5.62
N ILE A 60 -6.39 -35.70 5.02
CA ILE A 60 -6.77 -34.47 5.72
C ILE A 60 -7.69 -34.74 6.91
N GLN A 61 -8.59 -35.72 6.82
CA GLN A 61 -9.42 -36.15 7.96
C GLN A 61 -8.58 -36.72 9.11
N ASN A 62 -7.57 -37.53 8.79
CA ASN A 62 -6.72 -38.19 9.76
C ASN A 62 -5.66 -37.28 10.38
N LEU A 63 -5.31 -36.18 9.70
CA LEU A 63 -4.25 -35.25 10.09
C LEU A 63 -4.76 -33.87 10.54
N LYS A 64 -6.08 -33.67 10.57
CA LYS A 64 -6.72 -32.38 10.90
C LYS A 64 -6.26 -31.75 12.22
N ASP A 65 -5.93 -32.58 13.21
CA ASP A 65 -5.53 -32.14 14.54
C ASP A 65 -4.01 -32.12 14.75
N LEU A 66 -3.20 -32.55 13.76
CA LEU A 66 -1.75 -32.67 13.90
C LEU A 66 -1.04 -31.31 13.81
N SER A 67 -1.30 -30.55 12.73
CA SER A 67 -0.75 -29.21 12.55
C SER A 67 -1.52 -28.45 11.46
N PRO A 68 -1.89 -27.17 11.69
CA PRO A 68 -2.64 -26.37 10.71
C PRO A 68 -1.86 -26.16 9.41
N VAL A 69 -0.52 -26.13 9.48
CA VAL A 69 0.33 -25.98 8.30
C VAL A 69 0.22 -27.18 7.36
N ILE A 70 0.11 -28.39 7.91
CA ILE A 70 -0.10 -29.62 7.13
C ILE A 70 -1.49 -29.62 6.48
N VAL A 71 -2.52 -29.24 7.26
CA VAL A 71 -3.90 -29.12 6.76
C VAL A 71 -3.98 -28.16 5.58
N THR A 72 -3.28 -27.03 5.65
CA THR A 72 -3.23 -26.05 4.56
C THR A 72 -2.60 -26.64 3.30
N GLN A 73 -1.49 -27.39 3.42
CA GLN A 73 -0.86 -28.05 2.25
C GLN A 73 -1.77 -29.10 1.62
N LEU A 74 -2.49 -29.90 2.45
CA LEU A 74 -3.45 -30.87 1.95
C LEU A 74 -4.67 -30.21 1.32
N ALA A 75 -5.16 -29.10 1.90
CA ALA A 75 -6.26 -28.32 1.34
C ALA A 75 -5.92 -27.76 -0.04
N LEU A 76 -4.71 -27.21 -0.20
CA LEU A 76 -4.17 -26.76 -1.48
C LEU A 76 -4.06 -27.92 -2.48
N ALA A 77 -3.49 -29.05 -2.07
CA ALA A 77 -3.41 -30.25 -2.92
C ALA A 77 -4.80 -30.72 -3.41
N ILE A 78 -5.82 -30.68 -2.54
CA ILE A 78 -7.20 -31.02 -2.89
C ILE A 78 -7.80 -29.98 -3.86
N ALA A 79 -7.56 -28.69 -3.63
CA ALA A 79 -8.01 -27.62 -4.51
C ALA A 79 -7.38 -27.74 -5.91
N ASP A 80 -6.06 -27.86 -5.98
CA ASP A 80 -5.30 -28.03 -7.24
C ASP A 80 -5.78 -29.25 -8.03
N LEU A 81 -6.07 -30.36 -7.32
CA LEU A 81 -6.63 -31.57 -7.92
C LEU A 81 -8.03 -31.32 -8.47
N ALA A 82 -8.91 -30.67 -7.70
CA ALA A 82 -10.29 -30.39 -8.11
C ALA A 82 -10.33 -29.49 -9.36
N LEU A 83 -9.45 -28.49 -9.43
CA LEU A 83 -9.39 -27.56 -10.56
C LEU A 83 -8.92 -28.26 -11.86
N GLN A 84 -8.00 -29.22 -11.75
CA GLN A 84 -7.50 -30.01 -12.90
C GLN A 84 -8.39 -31.21 -13.26
N MET A 85 -9.15 -31.76 -12.30
CA MET A 85 -9.99 -32.94 -12.49
C MET A 85 -11.38 -32.55 -13.01
N ALA A 86 -11.51 -32.33 -14.32
CA ALA A 86 -12.78 -31.94 -14.97
C ALA A 86 -13.96 -32.92 -14.74
N SER A 87 -13.67 -34.17 -14.38
CA SER A 87 -14.69 -35.17 -14.01
C SER A 87 -15.33 -34.92 -12.64
N TRP A 88 -14.69 -34.16 -11.74
CA TRP A 88 -15.21 -33.86 -10.40
C TRP A 88 -16.04 -32.58 -10.40
N LYS A 89 -17.18 -32.62 -11.09
CA LYS A 89 -18.15 -31.52 -11.11
C LYS A 89 -18.81 -31.34 -9.74
N GLY A 90 -19.08 -30.09 -9.35
CA GLY A 90 -19.73 -29.79 -8.07
C GLY A 90 -18.91 -30.23 -6.85
N CYS A 91 -17.57 -30.11 -6.93
CA CYS A 91 -16.68 -30.51 -5.85
C CYS A 91 -17.07 -29.84 -4.52
N VAL A 92 -17.44 -28.56 -4.56
CA VAL A 92 -17.94 -27.79 -3.41
C VAL A 92 -19.13 -28.48 -2.76
N GLN A 93 -20.19 -28.81 -3.52
CA GLN A 93 -21.36 -29.50 -3.00
C GLN A 93 -20.98 -30.84 -2.34
N THR A 94 -20.17 -31.66 -3.03
CA THR A 94 -19.78 -32.98 -2.50
C THR A 94 -18.97 -32.89 -1.20
N LEU A 95 -18.12 -31.87 -1.06
CA LEU A 95 -17.35 -31.63 0.16
C LEU A 95 -18.24 -31.13 1.30
N VAL A 96 -19.12 -30.17 1.02
CA VAL A 96 -20.02 -29.61 2.03
C VAL A 96 -20.98 -30.67 2.56
N GLU A 97 -21.64 -31.43 1.70
CA GLU A 97 -22.56 -32.50 2.12
C GLU A 97 -21.87 -33.58 2.98
N LYS A 98 -20.62 -33.91 2.66
CA LYS A 98 -19.85 -34.93 3.37
C LYS A 98 -19.35 -34.48 4.73
N TYR A 99 -18.93 -33.21 4.87
CA TYR A 99 -18.18 -32.74 6.04
C TYR A 99 -18.92 -31.73 6.93
N SER A 100 -19.98 -31.07 6.46
CA SER A 100 -20.69 -30.00 7.19
C SER A 100 -21.38 -30.43 8.49
N ASN A 101 -21.72 -31.72 8.61
CA ASN A 101 -22.41 -32.25 9.80
C ASN A 101 -21.45 -32.47 10.97
N ASP A 102 -20.18 -32.76 10.71
CA ASP A 102 -19.17 -32.98 11.74
C ASP A 102 -18.47 -31.68 12.09
N VAL A 103 -18.69 -31.19 13.31
CA VAL A 103 -18.10 -29.94 13.82
C VAL A 103 -16.57 -29.98 13.78
N THR A 104 -15.97 -31.15 14.00
CA THR A 104 -14.50 -31.31 13.97
C THR A 104 -13.93 -31.29 12.55
N SER A 105 -14.78 -31.47 11.52
CA SER A 105 -14.38 -31.40 10.12
C SER A 105 -14.52 -30.00 9.51
N LEU A 106 -15.28 -29.11 10.15
CA LEU A 106 -15.47 -27.74 9.68
C LEU A 106 -14.16 -26.96 9.49
N PRO A 107 -13.16 -27.02 10.38
CA PRO A 107 -11.94 -26.23 10.21
C PRO A 107 -11.16 -26.52 8.93
N PHE A 108 -11.03 -27.79 8.54
CA PHE A 108 -10.33 -28.14 7.30
C PHE A 108 -11.25 -28.01 6.07
N LEU A 109 -12.56 -28.19 6.23
CA LEU A 109 -13.52 -27.93 5.14
C LEU A 109 -13.48 -26.45 4.73
N LEU A 110 -13.49 -25.54 5.71
CA LEU A 110 -13.34 -24.11 5.44
C LEU A 110 -11.98 -23.78 4.83
N GLU A 111 -10.92 -24.48 5.23
CA GLU A 111 -9.60 -24.30 4.62
C GLU A 111 -9.61 -24.65 3.13
N ILE A 112 -10.19 -25.80 2.75
CA ILE A 112 -10.34 -26.20 1.34
C ILE A 112 -11.16 -25.15 0.58
N LEU A 113 -12.29 -24.71 1.15
CA LEU A 113 -13.16 -23.72 0.52
C LEU A 113 -12.54 -22.31 0.46
N THR A 114 -11.54 -22.00 1.28
CA THR A 114 -10.81 -20.73 1.25
C THR A 114 -9.75 -20.74 0.16
N VAL A 115 -8.94 -21.80 0.07
CA VAL A 115 -7.85 -21.87 -0.90
C VAL A 115 -8.31 -22.23 -2.32
N LEU A 116 -9.49 -22.85 -2.46
CA LEU A 116 -10.01 -23.24 -3.77
C LEU A 116 -10.24 -22.04 -4.72
N PRO A 117 -10.94 -20.97 -4.33
CA PRO A 117 -11.03 -19.75 -5.13
C PRO A 117 -9.66 -19.08 -5.40
N GLU A 118 -8.75 -19.11 -4.43
CA GLU A 118 -7.41 -18.50 -4.56
C GLU A 118 -6.59 -19.19 -5.65
N GLU A 119 -6.66 -20.52 -5.74
CA GLU A 119 -5.90 -21.28 -6.73
C GLU A 119 -6.47 -21.18 -8.16
N VAL A 120 -7.71 -20.69 -8.36
CA VAL A 120 -8.27 -20.42 -9.71
C VAL A 120 -7.40 -19.44 -10.51
N HIS A 121 -6.81 -18.47 -9.81
CA HIS A 121 -5.93 -17.45 -10.38
C HIS A 121 -4.44 -17.74 -10.16
N SER A 122 -4.10 -18.93 -9.68
CA SER A 122 -2.72 -19.34 -9.42
C SER A 122 -1.89 -19.35 -10.70
N ARG A 123 -0.76 -18.61 -10.67
CA ARG A 123 0.21 -18.60 -11.78
C ARG A 123 0.93 -19.95 -11.93
N SER A 124 0.94 -20.76 -10.87
CA SER A 124 1.61 -22.06 -10.84
C SER A 124 0.80 -23.16 -11.52
N LEU A 125 -0.54 -23.11 -11.41
CA LEU A 125 -1.44 -24.18 -11.88
C LEU A 125 -1.72 -24.12 -13.40
N ARG A 126 -1.35 -23.02 -14.07
CA ARG A 126 -1.40 -22.82 -15.54
C ARG A 126 -2.67 -23.36 -16.23
N ILE A 127 -3.83 -23.14 -15.62
CA ILE A 127 -5.13 -23.51 -16.20
C ILE A 127 -5.43 -22.62 -17.40
N GLY A 128 -5.89 -23.22 -18.50
CA GLY A 128 -6.31 -22.50 -19.70
C GLY A 128 -7.54 -21.60 -19.45
N ALA A 129 -7.63 -20.47 -20.16
CA ALA A 129 -8.66 -19.46 -19.92
C ALA A 129 -10.10 -20.02 -19.97
N ASN A 130 -10.42 -20.84 -20.98
CA ASN A 130 -11.76 -21.45 -21.11
C ASN A 130 -12.12 -22.30 -19.89
N ARG A 131 -11.17 -23.12 -19.41
CA ARG A 131 -11.36 -23.97 -18.24
C ARG A 131 -11.51 -23.13 -16.97
N ARG A 132 -10.79 -22.02 -16.85
CA ARG A 132 -10.93 -21.08 -15.73
C ARG A 132 -12.34 -20.50 -15.68
N THR A 133 -12.88 -20.05 -16.82
CA THR A 133 -14.25 -19.54 -16.91
C THR A 133 -15.29 -20.58 -16.48
N GLU A 134 -15.17 -21.83 -16.97
CA GLU A 134 -16.05 -22.94 -16.55
C GLU A 134 -16.00 -23.15 -15.03
N ILE A 135 -14.82 -23.07 -14.43
CA ILE A 135 -14.65 -23.24 -12.98
C ILE A 135 -15.31 -22.09 -12.22
N ILE A 136 -15.11 -20.84 -12.66
CA ILE A 136 -15.71 -19.67 -12.01
C ILE A 136 -17.24 -19.76 -12.06
N GLU A 137 -17.82 -20.18 -13.19
CA GLU A 137 -19.26 -20.38 -13.32
C GLU A 137 -19.78 -21.51 -12.42
N ASP A 138 -19.06 -22.64 -12.33
CA ASP A 138 -19.42 -23.76 -11.43
C ASP A 138 -19.34 -23.32 -9.95
N LEU A 139 -18.29 -22.59 -9.56
CA LEU A 139 -18.17 -22.05 -8.21
C LEU A 139 -19.27 -21.03 -7.90
N ALA A 140 -19.61 -20.15 -8.86
CA ALA A 140 -20.72 -19.20 -8.71
C ALA A 140 -22.05 -19.90 -8.48
N TYR A 141 -22.31 -21.02 -9.17
CA TYR A 141 -23.51 -21.82 -8.96
C TYR A 141 -23.61 -22.36 -7.52
N TYR A 142 -22.48 -22.78 -6.92
CA TYR A 142 -22.42 -23.32 -5.57
C TYR A 142 -22.14 -22.30 -4.45
N SER A 143 -21.98 -21.01 -4.79
CA SER A 143 -21.72 -19.93 -3.83
C SER A 143 -22.75 -19.87 -2.70
N SER A 144 -24.02 -20.04 -3.03
CA SER A 144 -25.14 -20.06 -2.06
C SER A 144 -24.99 -21.15 -1.00
N THR A 145 -24.50 -22.32 -1.39
CA THR A 145 -24.26 -23.45 -0.46
C THR A 145 -23.12 -23.12 0.50
N VAL A 146 -22.07 -22.48 0.02
CA VAL A 146 -20.94 -22.04 0.87
C VAL A 146 -21.38 -20.96 1.84
N VAL A 147 -22.13 -19.95 1.39
CA VAL A 147 -22.61 -18.90 2.31
C VAL A 147 -23.56 -19.49 3.37
N SER A 148 -24.42 -20.45 3.01
CA SER A 148 -25.26 -21.17 3.98
C SER A 148 -24.43 -21.97 4.99
N LEU A 149 -23.32 -22.60 4.55
CA LEU A 149 -22.38 -23.28 5.44
C LEU A 149 -21.73 -22.28 6.40
N LEU A 150 -21.26 -21.13 5.92
CA LEU A 150 -20.65 -20.10 6.76
C LEU A 150 -21.62 -19.61 7.83
N MET A 151 -22.87 -19.37 7.48
CA MET A 151 -23.94 -19.03 8.43
C MET A 151 -24.14 -20.12 9.49
N THR A 152 -24.17 -21.39 9.07
CA THR A 152 -24.26 -22.53 10.01
C THR A 152 -23.03 -22.63 10.93
N CYS A 153 -21.85 -22.29 10.43
CA CYS A 153 -20.61 -22.26 11.21
C CYS A 153 -20.65 -21.18 12.30
N VAL A 154 -21.18 -19.99 11.98
CA VAL A 154 -21.44 -18.93 12.98
C VAL A 154 -22.44 -19.40 14.03
N GLU A 155 -23.52 -20.07 13.65
CA GLU A 155 -24.53 -20.56 14.60
C GLU A 155 -23.99 -21.65 15.53
N LYS A 156 -23.16 -22.57 15.02
CA LYS A 156 -22.60 -23.69 15.80
C LYS A 156 -21.43 -23.27 16.70
N ALA A 157 -20.60 -22.33 16.26
CA ALA A 157 -19.30 -22.04 16.88
C ALA A 157 -18.93 -20.54 16.86
N GLY A 158 -19.90 -19.63 16.76
CA GLY A 158 -19.66 -18.18 16.64
C GLY A 158 -18.99 -17.52 17.84
N ASN A 159 -18.87 -18.21 18.98
CA ASN A 159 -18.09 -17.73 20.12
C ASN A 159 -16.58 -18.07 20.03
N ASP A 160 -16.18 -18.95 19.11
CA ASP A 160 -14.79 -19.31 18.89
C ASP A 160 -14.16 -18.36 17.86
N GLU A 161 -13.25 -17.50 18.35
CA GLU A 161 -12.50 -16.55 17.55
C GLU A 161 -11.72 -17.21 16.40
N LYS A 162 -11.15 -18.40 16.61
CA LYS A 162 -10.41 -19.11 15.55
C LYS A 162 -11.34 -19.55 14.43
N MET A 163 -12.58 -19.90 14.77
CA MET A 163 -13.59 -20.27 13.79
C MET A 163 -14.08 -19.04 13.02
N LEU A 164 -14.31 -17.91 13.69
CA LEU A 164 -14.67 -16.65 13.02
C LEU A 164 -13.59 -16.21 12.02
N ILE A 165 -12.30 -16.31 12.38
CA ILE A 165 -11.19 -16.03 11.46
C ILE A 165 -11.30 -16.87 10.18
N LYS A 166 -11.55 -18.19 10.30
CA LYS A 166 -11.72 -19.07 9.14
C LYS A 166 -12.96 -18.72 8.31
N ILE A 167 -14.05 -18.34 8.96
CA ILE A 167 -15.28 -17.91 8.29
C ILE A 167 -15.03 -16.64 7.47
N PHE A 168 -14.38 -15.64 8.06
CA PHE A 168 -14.10 -14.36 7.38
C PHE A 168 -13.07 -14.49 6.26
N ARG A 169 -12.01 -15.30 6.44
CA ARG A 169 -11.07 -15.59 5.36
C ARG A 169 -11.72 -16.32 4.19
N CYS A 170 -12.54 -17.33 4.48
CA CYS A 170 -13.32 -18.01 3.45
C CYS A 170 -14.24 -17.02 2.72
N LEU A 171 -15.00 -16.22 3.45
CA LEU A 171 -15.90 -15.22 2.85
C LEU A 171 -15.13 -14.21 1.96
N GLY A 172 -14.00 -13.68 2.44
CA GLY A 172 -13.15 -12.77 1.68
C GLY A 172 -12.59 -13.38 0.40
N SER A 173 -12.13 -14.63 0.46
CA SER A 173 -11.65 -15.38 -0.71
C SER A 173 -12.74 -15.52 -1.80
N TRP A 174 -13.98 -15.79 -1.40
CA TRP A 174 -15.11 -15.86 -2.33
C TRP A 174 -15.54 -14.49 -2.88
N PHE A 175 -15.40 -13.41 -2.10
CA PHE A 175 -15.55 -12.05 -2.61
C PHE A 175 -14.50 -11.73 -3.68
N ASN A 176 -13.23 -12.07 -3.44
CA ASN A 176 -12.14 -11.82 -4.39
C ASN A 176 -12.29 -12.59 -5.71
N LEU A 177 -12.99 -13.73 -5.70
CA LEU A 177 -13.34 -14.45 -6.93
C LEU A 177 -14.46 -13.77 -7.72
N GLY A 178 -15.25 -12.88 -7.09
CA GLY A 178 -16.33 -12.13 -7.75
C GLY A 178 -17.60 -12.96 -8.02
N VAL A 179 -17.84 -14.02 -7.24
CA VAL A 179 -18.93 -14.98 -7.50
C VAL A 179 -20.11 -14.91 -6.53
N LEU A 180 -20.03 -14.05 -5.52
CA LEU A 180 -21.09 -13.89 -4.51
C LEU A 180 -22.21 -12.97 -5.01
N ASP A 181 -23.46 -13.33 -4.74
CA ASP A 181 -24.60 -12.47 -5.08
C ASP A 181 -24.67 -11.24 -4.16
N SER A 182 -24.47 -10.06 -4.74
CA SER A 182 -24.41 -8.79 -4.02
C SER A 182 -25.70 -8.47 -3.25
N THR A 183 -26.87 -8.80 -3.81
CA THR A 183 -28.16 -8.48 -3.18
C THR A 183 -28.41 -9.36 -1.95
N PHE A 184 -28.05 -10.63 -2.03
CA PHE A 184 -28.11 -11.58 -0.94
C PHE A 184 -27.11 -11.19 0.17
N MET A 185 -25.87 -10.87 -0.20
CA MET A 185 -24.84 -10.49 0.76
C MET A 185 -25.16 -9.19 1.49
N ALA A 186 -25.81 -8.22 0.82
CA ALA A 186 -26.26 -6.98 1.45
C ALA A 186 -27.21 -7.21 2.65
N ASN A 187 -28.02 -8.27 2.62
CA ASN A 187 -28.96 -8.60 3.68
C ASN A 187 -28.47 -9.74 4.60
N SER A 188 -27.21 -10.15 4.46
CA SER A 188 -26.65 -11.27 5.20
C SER A 188 -26.22 -10.85 6.60
N LYS A 189 -26.52 -11.71 7.59
CA LYS A 189 -26.02 -11.54 8.96
C LYS A 189 -24.50 -11.66 9.05
N LEU A 190 -23.83 -12.29 8.09
CA LEU A 190 -22.35 -12.33 8.04
C LEU A 190 -21.77 -10.93 7.91
N LEU A 191 -22.41 -10.07 7.09
CA LEU A 191 -21.96 -8.71 6.89
C LEU A 191 -22.19 -7.86 8.14
N SER A 192 -23.33 -8.03 8.81
CA SER A 192 -23.58 -7.38 10.10
C SER A 192 -22.56 -7.83 11.18
N LEU A 193 -22.24 -9.12 11.22
CA LEU A 193 -21.27 -9.67 12.17
C LEU A 193 -19.85 -9.15 11.94
N LEU A 194 -19.43 -8.97 10.68
CA LEU A 194 -18.12 -8.37 10.35
C LEU A 194 -17.96 -7.00 11.03
N PHE A 195 -18.94 -6.12 10.85
CA PHE A 195 -18.90 -4.78 11.46
C PHE A 195 -19.09 -4.83 12.99
N GLU A 196 -19.90 -5.76 13.51
CA GLU A 196 -20.04 -5.94 14.96
C GLU A 196 -18.69 -6.30 15.61
N VAL A 197 -17.94 -7.21 15.01
CA VAL A 197 -16.60 -7.58 15.47
C VAL A 197 -15.65 -6.38 15.40
N LEU A 198 -15.62 -5.66 14.28
CA LEU A 198 -14.75 -4.48 14.12
C LEU A 198 -15.07 -3.33 15.10
N GLN A 199 -16.31 -3.22 15.58
CA GLN A 199 -16.69 -2.25 16.60
C GLN A 199 -16.27 -2.67 18.03
N GLN A 200 -16.10 -3.97 18.27
CA GLN A 200 -15.83 -4.50 19.60
C GLN A 200 -14.35 -4.33 19.96
N ASP A 201 -14.11 -3.52 20.98
CA ASP A 201 -12.77 -3.26 21.53
C ASP A 201 -12.05 -4.54 22.04
N LYS A 202 -12.80 -5.54 22.51
CA LYS A 202 -12.28 -6.82 23.03
C LYS A 202 -11.71 -7.78 21.98
N THR A 203 -11.84 -7.47 20.69
CA THR A 203 -11.37 -8.34 19.60
C THR A 203 -9.85 -8.43 19.57
N SER A 204 -9.29 -9.60 19.25
CA SER A 204 -7.84 -9.71 19.07
C SER A 204 -7.40 -9.13 17.72
N SER A 205 -6.11 -8.81 17.59
CA SER A 205 -5.51 -8.35 16.34
C SER A 205 -5.79 -9.30 15.17
N ASN A 206 -5.66 -10.62 15.37
CA ASN A 206 -5.85 -11.62 14.31
C ASN A 206 -7.29 -11.66 13.78
N LEU A 207 -8.29 -11.51 14.66
CA LEU A 207 -9.69 -11.47 14.24
C LEU A 207 -10.03 -10.14 13.58
N HIS A 208 -9.49 -9.04 14.11
CA HIS A 208 -9.66 -7.72 13.53
C HIS A 208 -9.08 -7.63 12.11
N GLU A 209 -7.87 -8.17 11.89
CA GLU A 209 -7.23 -8.29 10.58
C GLU A 209 -8.11 -9.11 9.61
N ALA A 210 -8.52 -10.33 10.02
CA ALA A 210 -9.35 -11.19 9.17
C ALA A 210 -10.70 -10.55 8.81
N ALA A 211 -11.32 -9.80 9.73
CA ALA A 211 -12.55 -9.07 9.45
C ALA A 211 -12.31 -7.87 8.51
N SER A 212 -11.22 -7.12 8.73
CA SER A 212 -10.82 -5.98 7.89
C SER A 212 -10.53 -6.41 6.45
N ASP A 213 -9.74 -7.47 6.27
CA ASP A 213 -9.43 -8.05 4.96
C ASP A 213 -10.69 -8.48 4.21
N CYS A 214 -11.66 -9.06 4.93
CA CYS A 214 -12.93 -9.48 4.34
C CYS A 214 -13.78 -8.27 3.91
N VAL A 215 -13.83 -7.19 4.71
CA VAL A 215 -14.50 -5.94 4.33
C VAL A 215 -13.84 -5.31 3.11
N CYS A 216 -12.50 -5.25 3.07
CA CYS A 216 -11.74 -4.78 1.92
C CYS A 216 -12.00 -5.63 0.67
N SER A 217 -12.05 -6.95 0.80
CA SER A 217 -12.39 -7.88 -0.29
C SER A 217 -13.81 -7.63 -0.81
N ALA A 218 -14.78 -7.39 0.08
CA ALA A 218 -16.15 -7.07 -0.29
C ALA A 218 -16.28 -5.72 -1.00
N LEU A 219 -15.55 -4.70 -0.56
CA LEU A 219 -15.48 -3.39 -1.24
C LEU A 219 -14.82 -3.50 -2.61
N TYR A 220 -13.73 -4.26 -2.72
CA TYR A 220 -12.98 -4.44 -3.96
C TYR A 220 -13.77 -5.25 -5.01
N ALA A 221 -14.60 -6.20 -4.56
CA ALA A 221 -15.49 -6.98 -5.43
C ALA A 221 -16.57 -6.12 -6.13
N ILE A 222 -16.82 -4.89 -5.67
CA ILE A 222 -17.76 -3.96 -6.30
C ILE A 222 -17.05 -3.22 -7.45
N GLU A 223 -17.06 -3.81 -8.64
CA GLU A 223 -16.50 -3.18 -9.84
C GLU A 223 -17.36 -2.02 -10.35
N ASN A 224 -18.69 -2.14 -10.21
CA ASN A 224 -19.66 -1.12 -10.58
C ASN A 224 -20.66 -0.89 -9.43
N VAL A 225 -20.76 0.37 -8.99
CA VAL A 225 -21.57 0.75 -7.82
C VAL A 225 -23.07 0.66 -8.11
N GLU A 226 -23.50 0.97 -9.34
CA GLU A 226 -24.93 0.99 -9.71
C GLU A 226 -25.50 -0.43 -9.73
N THR A 227 -24.75 -1.40 -10.28
CA THR A 227 -25.17 -2.80 -10.32
C THR A 227 -25.20 -3.46 -8.94
N ASN A 228 -24.35 -2.99 -8.01
CA ASN A 228 -24.16 -3.56 -6.68
C ASN A 228 -24.64 -2.62 -5.56
N LEU A 229 -25.53 -1.68 -5.88
CA LEU A 229 -25.94 -0.59 -4.99
C LEU A 229 -26.38 -1.04 -3.60
N PRO A 230 -27.18 -2.13 -3.43
CA PRO A 230 -27.57 -2.59 -2.09
C PRO A 230 -26.36 -2.94 -1.21
N LEU A 231 -25.38 -3.66 -1.76
CA LEU A 231 -24.18 -4.05 -1.03
C LEU A 231 -23.28 -2.84 -0.76
N ALA A 232 -23.11 -1.97 -1.76
CA ALA A 232 -22.33 -0.74 -1.62
C ALA A 232 -22.84 0.15 -0.49
N LEU A 233 -24.17 0.33 -0.39
CA LEU A 233 -24.79 1.12 0.68
C LEU A 233 -24.59 0.48 2.06
N GLN A 234 -24.70 -0.84 2.17
CA GLN A 234 -24.49 -1.54 3.44
C GLN A 234 -23.03 -1.48 3.90
N LEU A 235 -22.07 -1.68 2.99
CA LEU A 235 -20.65 -1.54 3.29
C LEU A 235 -20.30 -0.10 3.67
N PHE A 236 -20.82 0.88 2.93
CA PHE A 236 -20.61 2.30 3.24
C PHE A 236 -21.15 2.67 4.63
N GLN A 237 -22.39 2.27 4.95
CA GLN A 237 -22.97 2.50 6.27
C GLN A 237 -22.19 1.78 7.36
N GLY A 238 -21.77 0.54 7.13
CA GLY A 238 -20.98 -0.24 8.07
C GLY A 238 -19.64 0.42 8.41
N VAL A 239 -18.86 0.85 7.41
CA VAL A 239 -17.56 1.50 7.63
C VAL A 239 -17.71 2.81 8.43
N LEU A 240 -18.77 3.60 8.18
CA LEU A 240 -19.01 4.84 8.93
C LEU A 240 -19.23 4.60 10.44
N THR A 241 -19.73 3.43 10.84
CA THR A 241 -19.91 3.10 12.27
C THR A 241 -18.59 2.81 13.01
N LEU A 242 -17.48 2.63 12.28
CA LEU A 242 -16.19 2.26 12.85
C LEU A 242 -15.38 3.44 13.40
N GLU A 243 -15.84 4.69 13.20
CA GLU A 243 -15.15 5.91 13.66
C GLU A 243 -14.85 5.88 15.18
N SER A 244 -15.84 5.44 15.99
CA SER A 244 -15.67 5.31 17.43
C SER A 244 -14.61 4.25 17.79
N ALA A 245 -14.61 3.12 17.09
CA ALA A 245 -13.63 2.04 17.30
C ALA A 245 -12.22 2.47 16.93
N TYR A 246 -12.06 3.22 15.83
CA TYR A 246 -10.80 3.83 15.43
C TYR A 246 -10.25 4.76 16.51
N HIS A 247 -11.07 5.68 17.05
CA HIS A 247 -10.63 6.57 18.12
C HIS A 247 -10.23 5.83 19.40
N MET A 248 -10.95 4.76 19.76
CA MET A 248 -10.57 3.90 20.89
C MET A 248 -9.23 3.21 20.66
N ALA A 249 -8.98 2.69 19.46
CA ALA A 249 -7.72 2.04 19.11
C ALA A 249 -6.54 3.02 19.15
N VAL A 250 -6.72 4.24 18.61
CA VAL A 250 -5.72 5.32 18.69
C VAL A 250 -5.44 5.70 20.15
N ALA A 251 -6.47 5.82 20.99
CA ALA A 251 -6.30 6.17 22.41
C ALA A 251 -5.57 5.09 23.23
N ARG A 252 -5.54 3.84 22.74
CA ARG A 252 -4.84 2.71 23.37
C ARG A 252 -3.49 2.40 22.76
N GLU A 253 -3.09 3.12 21.71
CA GLU A 253 -1.88 2.81 20.94
C GLU A 253 -1.91 1.37 20.38
N ASP A 254 -3.10 0.85 20.06
CA ASP A 254 -3.28 -0.49 19.46
C ASP A 254 -2.94 -0.43 17.97
N LEU A 255 -1.64 -0.42 17.67
CA LEU A 255 -1.10 -0.28 16.32
C LEU A 255 -1.56 -1.39 15.38
N ASP A 256 -1.91 -2.59 15.87
CA ASP A 256 -2.41 -3.66 15.01
C ASP A 256 -3.80 -3.31 14.43
N LYS A 257 -4.62 -2.55 15.18
CA LYS A 257 -5.96 -2.12 14.75
C LYS A 257 -5.97 -0.77 14.04
N VAL A 258 -4.96 0.05 14.27
CA VAL A 258 -4.78 1.39 13.65
C VAL A 258 -3.93 1.30 12.37
N GLY A 259 -3.17 0.22 12.18
CA GLY A 259 -2.16 0.05 11.13
C GLY A 259 -0.76 -0.03 11.73
N HIS A 260 -0.01 -1.09 11.42
CA HIS A 260 1.26 -1.48 12.07
C HIS A 260 2.34 -0.37 12.17
N CYS A 261 3.06 -0.39 13.29
CA CYS A 261 4.46 0.03 13.54
C CYS A 261 4.84 1.51 13.85
N SER A 262 6.05 1.63 14.38
CA SER A 262 6.62 2.58 15.35
C SER A 262 6.67 4.09 15.03
N TYR A 263 6.01 4.56 13.96
CA TYR A 263 5.78 5.98 13.67
C TYR A 263 4.28 6.17 13.36
N PRO A 264 3.41 6.20 14.38
CA PRO A 264 2.01 5.75 14.33
C PRO A 264 1.07 6.41 13.31
N ILE A 265 1.44 7.55 12.70
CA ILE A 265 0.53 8.36 11.89
C ILE A 265 0.99 8.48 10.43
N LEU A 266 2.30 8.35 10.16
CA LEU A 266 2.86 8.54 8.82
C LEU A 266 2.44 7.43 7.85
N LEU A 267 2.53 6.17 8.29
CA LEU A 267 2.07 5.01 7.50
C LEU A 267 0.55 5.01 7.28
N VAL A 268 -0.24 5.45 8.27
CA VAL A 268 -1.71 5.52 8.15
C VAL A 268 -2.13 6.47 7.03
N VAL A 269 -1.48 7.63 6.97
CA VAL A 269 -1.73 8.62 5.92
C VAL A 269 -1.27 8.09 4.56
N GLU A 270 -0.10 7.46 4.50
CA GLU A 270 0.48 6.89 3.29
C GLU A 270 -0.36 5.79 2.62
N ILE A 271 -1.06 4.95 3.39
CA ILE A 271 -2.00 3.94 2.86
C ILE A 271 -3.03 4.59 1.91
N SER A 272 -3.39 5.87 2.16
CA SER A 272 -4.37 6.60 1.34
C SER A 272 -3.81 7.27 0.08
N PHE A 273 -2.47 7.28 -0.13
CA PHE A 273 -1.86 8.04 -1.25
C PHE A 273 -2.36 7.58 -2.62
N ASN A 274 -2.50 6.27 -2.84
CA ASN A 274 -3.02 5.73 -4.09
C ASN A 274 -4.45 6.22 -4.40
N PHE A 275 -5.29 6.40 -3.37
CA PHE A 275 -6.62 6.99 -3.55
C PHE A 275 -6.51 8.45 -3.99
N TRP A 276 -5.65 9.24 -3.34
CA TRP A 276 -5.47 10.64 -3.67
C TRP A 276 -4.91 10.86 -5.08
N TYR A 277 -3.92 10.08 -5.51
CA TYR A 277 -3.43 10.10 -6.89
C TYR A 277 -4.54 9.81 -7.90
N ARG A 278 -5.33 8.75 -7.68
CA ARG A 278 -6.45 8.41 -8.56
C ARG A 278 -7.52 9.50 -8.56
N LEU A 279 -7.86 10.06 -7.41
CA LEU A 279 -8.81 11.17 -7.31
C LEU A 279 -8.32 12.38 -8.13
N GLY A 280 -7.05 12.77 -7.96
CA GLY A 280 -6.42 13.84 -8.73
C GLY A 280 -6.49 13.58 -10.24
N GLU A 281 -6.09 12.37 -10.67
CA GLU A 281 -6.13 11.97 -12.09
C GLU A 281 -7.55 12.04 -12.67
N HIS A 282 -8.56 11.53 -11.94
CA HIS A 282 -9.95 11.56 -12.38
C HIS A 282 -10.51 12.99 -12.44
N LEU A 283 -10.20 13.84 -11.45
CA LEU A 283 -10.61 15.24 -11.44
C LEU A 283 -9.93 16.05 -12.55
N TYR A 284 -8.64 15.81 -12.80
CA TYR A 284 -7.90 16.43 -13.89
C TYR A 284 -8.57 16.14 -15.24
N LYS A 285 -8.92 14.86 -15.50
CA LYS A 285 -9.62 14.44 -16.74
C LYS A 285 -11.01 15.03 -16.92
N THR A 286 -11.70 15.41 -15.84
CA THR A 286 -13.08 15.91 -15.90
C THR A 286 -13.15 17.38 -16.34
N GLU A 287 -12.04 18.13 -16.26
CA GLU A 287 -11.92 19.55 -16.69
C GLU A 287 -13.08 20.47 -16.24
N ASP A 288 -13.64 20.24 -15.04
CA ASP A 288 -14.77 21.00 -14.50
C ASP A 288 -14.37 21.77 -13.23
N ALA A 289 -14.24 23.10 -13.37
CA ALA A 289 -13.86 23.99 -12.28
C ALA A 289 -14.86 24.01 -11.12
N VAL A 290 -16.16 23.79 -11.38
CA VAL A 290 -17.18 23.72 -10.32
C VAL A 290 -16.92 22.47 -9.48
N ILE A 291 -16.68 21.33 -10.11
CA ILE A 291 -16.34 20.09 -9.39
C ILE A 291 -15.03 20.26 -8.62
N HIS A 292 -13.99 20.84 -9.22
CA HIS A 292 -12.71 21.10 -8.54
C HIS A 292 -12.90 21.95 -7.28
N SER A 293 -13.76 22.97 -7.34
CA SER A 293 -14.03 23.85 -6.19
C SER A 293 -14.62 23.12 -4.98
N ILE A 294 -15.36 22.02 -5.19
CA ILE A 294 -15.93 21.19 -4.12
C ILE A 294 -14.79 20.50 -3.33
N PHE A 295 -13.76 20.03 -4.03
CA PHE A 295 -12.65 19.28 -3.43
C PHE A 295 -11.54 20.18 -2.88
N LYS A 296 -11.44 21.44 -3.33
CA LYS A 296 -10.40 22.40 -2.92
C LYS A 296 -10.14 22.42 -1.40
N ALA A 297 -11.19 22.54 -0.59
CA ALA A 297 -11.05 22.61 0.87
C ALA A 297 -10.52 21.30 1.49
N TYR A 298 -10.84 20.14 0.90
CA TYR A 298 -10.35 18.84 1.35
C TYR A 298 -8.87 18.66 1.00
N ILE A 299 -8.47 19.04 -0.21
CA ILE A 299 -7.06 19.01 -0.63
C ILE A 299 -6.23 19.98 0.22
N GLN A 300 -6.73 21.19 0.47
CA GLN A 300 -6.06 22.11 1.40
C GLN A 300 -5.86 21.47 2.76
N ARG A 301 -6.89 20.87 3.37
CA ARG A 301 -6.75 20.18 4.67
C ARG A 301 -5.73 19.05 4.64
N LEU A 302 -5.70 18.27 3.54
CA LEU A 302 -4.70 17.22 3.33
C LEU A 302 -3.29 17.82 3.30
N LEU A 303 -3.05 18.87 2.49
CA LEU A 303 -1.75 19.53 2.39
C LEU A 303 -1.26 20.05 3.75
N HIS A 304 -2.16 20.63 4.56
CA HIS A 304 -1.81 21.08 5.91
C HIS A 304 -1.42 19.91 6.83
N ALA A 305 -2.09 18.77 6.72
CA ALA A 305 -1.71 17.57 7.47
C ALA A 305 -0.37 17.00 7.00
N LEU A 306 -0.14 16.91 5.68
CA LEU A 306 1.11 16.44 5.10
C LEU A 306 2.29 17.35 5.48
N ALA A 307 2.11 18.67 5.49
CA ALA A 307 3.12 19.61 5.95
C ALA A 307 3.51 19.37 7.41
N ARG A 308 2.55 19.01 8.28
CA ARG A 308 2.84 18.62 9.68
C ARG A 308 3.57 17.29 9.76
N HIS A 309 3.25 16.35 8.88
CA HIS A 309 3.90 15.04 8.81
C HIS A 309 5.33 15.09 8.25
N CYS A 310 5.68 16.12 7.49
CA CYS A 310 7.06 16.34 7.05
C CYS A 310 7.96 17.03 8.09
N GLN A 311 7.44 17.36 9.28
CA GLN A 311 8.24 17.96 10.35
C GLN A 311 9.26 16.94 10.88
N LEU A 312 10.53 17.35 10.92
CA LEU A 312 11.59 16.62 11.59
C LEU A 312 11.39 16.67 13.11
N ASP A 313 12.03 15.74 13.82
CA ASP A 313 12.09 15.79 15.27
C ASP A 313 12.82 17.06 15.74
N SER A 314 12.34 17.66 16.83
CA SER A 314 12.84 18.96 17.32
C SER A 314 14.33 18.94 17.72
N ASP A 315 14.86 17.76 18.03
CA ASP A 315 16.25 17.46 18.39
C ASP A 315 17.08 16.91 17.22
N HIS A 316 16.51 16.83 16.01
CA HIS A 316 17.22 16.37 14.82
C HIS A 316 18.43 17.25 14.51
N GLU A 317 19.58 16.61 14.29
CA GLU A 317 20.82 17.30 13.96
C GLU A 317 21.19 17.10 12.49
N GLY A 318 21.61 18.18 11.81
CA GLY A 318 22.14 18.10 10.45
C GLY A 318 21.09 18.35 9.38
N VAL A 319 21.19 17.63 8.26
CA VAL A 319 20.31 17.76 7.08
C VAL A 319 19.21 16.69 7.13
N PRO A 320 18.06 16.89 6.47
CA PRO A 320 17.07 15.83 6.32
C PRO A 320 17.67 14.63 5.58
N GLU A 321 17.43 13.41 6.08
CA GLU A 321 17.81 12.19 5.35
C GLU A 321 16.83 11.95 4.19
N GLU A 322 17.34 11.49 3.05
CA GLU A 322 16.52 11.21 1.85
C GLU A 322 16.38 9.70 1.58
N THR A 323 17.17 8.86 2.25
CA THR A 323 17.27 7.41 1.96
C THR A 323 16.72 6.52 3.05
N ASP A 324 16.34 7.08 4.20
CA ASP A 324 15.63 6.37 5.25
C ASP A 324 14.12 6.35 4.98
N ASP A 325 13.36 5.57 5.76
CA ASP A 325 11.91 5.43 5.57
C ASP A 325 11.19 6.79 5.63
N PHE A 326 11.67 7.71 6.47
CA PHE A 326 11.09 9.05 6.59
C PHE A 326 11.41 9.95 5.40
N GLY A 327 12.66 9.92 4.90
CA GLY A 327 13.06 10.57 3.67
C GLY A 327 12.24 10.09 2.47
N GLU A 328 12.07 8.78 2.32
CA GLU A 328 11.22 8.20 1.26
C GLU A 328 9.76 8.64 1.38
N PHE A 329 9.22 8.69 2.61
CA PHE A 329 7.89 9.24 2.88
C PHE A 329 7.79 10.72 2.43
N ARG A 330 8.76 11.56 2.80
CA ARG A 330 8.79 12.97 2.41
C ARG A 330 8.82 13.13 0.89
N MET A 331 9.61 12.32 0.19
CA MET A 331 9.64 12.34 -1.28
C MET A 331 8.30 11.93 -1.89
N ARG A 332 7.63 10.90 -1.34
CA ARG A 332 6.27 10.52 -1.75
C ARG A 332 5.24 11.62 -1.50
N VAL A 333 5.38 12.38 -0.40
CA VAL A 333 4.58 13.59 -0.16
C VAL A 333 4.85 14.64 -1.23
N SER A 334 6.12 14.94 -1.54
CA SER A 334 6.48 15.92 -2.56
C SER A 334 5.80 15.64 -3.90
N ASP A 335 5.81 14.37 -4.33
CA ASP A 335 5.20 13.96 -5.59
C ASP A 335 3.66 14.02 -5.54
N LEU A 336 3.04 13.62 -4.43
CA LEU A 336 1.59 13.72 -4.27
C LEU A 336 1.12 15.17 -4.29
N VAL A 337 1.86 16.06 -3.63
CA VAL A 337 1.54 17.49 -3.60
C VAL A 337 1.62 18.09 -5.01
N LYS A 338 2.64 17.75 -5.81
CA LYS A 338 2.77 18.20 -7.21
C LYS A 338 1.56 17.81 -8.05
N ASP A 339 1.07 16.58 -7.88
CA ASP A 339 -0.06 16.07 -8.67
C ASP A 339 -1.42 16.65 -8.24
N LEU A 340 -1.55 17.12 -7.00
CA LEU A 340 -2.81 17.65 -6.46
C LEU A 340 -2.89 19.18 -6.44
N ILE A 341 -1.77 19.89 -6.60
CA ILE A 341 -1.71 21.34 -6.40
C ILE A 341 -2.66 22.13 -7.32
N PHE A 342 -2.97 21.58 -8.51
CA PHE A 342 -3.88 22.21 -9.47
C PHE A 342 -5.31 22.39 -8.92
N LEU A 343 -5.75 21.54 -7.98
CA LEU A 343 -7.08 21.62 -7.36
C LEU A 343 -7.21 22.78 -6.36
N VAL A 344 -6.08 23.22 -5.80
CA VAL A 344 -6.04 24.35 -4.85
C VAL A 344 -5.68 25.65 -5.55
N GLY A 345 -4.75 25.57 -6.51
CA GLY A 345 -4.08 26.71 -7.12
C GLY A 345 -2.70 26.91 -6.49
N SER A 346 -1.65 26.75 -7.29
CA SER A 346 -0.26 26.83 -6.85
C SER A 346 0.10 28.20 -6.24
N VAL A 347 -0.35 29.30 -6.87
CA VAL A 347 -0.12 30.68 -6.38
C VAL A 347 -0.73 30.91 -5.00
N GLU A 348 -2.00 30.54 -4.81
CA GLU A 348 -2.71 30.74 -3.55
C GLU A 348 -2.11 29.88 -2.42
N CYS A 349 -1.82 28.62 -2.72
CA CYS A 349 -1.22 27.70 -1.75
C CYS A 349 0.19 28.15 -1.34
N PHE A 350 1.03 28.55 -2.30
CA PHE A 350 2.38 29.04 -2.02
C PHE A 350 2.37 30.29 -1.13
N ALA A 351 1.48 31.25 -1.42
CA ALA A 351 1.32 32.46 -0.60
C ALA A 351 0.79 32.15 0.80
N GLN A 352 -0.15 31.23 0.93
CA GLN A 352 -0.68 30.80 2.22
C GLN A 352 0.40 30.14 3.09
N LEU A 353 1.20 29.22 2.52
CA LEU A 353 2.32 28.60 3.22
C LEU A 353 3.32 29.64 3.70
N TYR A 354 3.70 30.58 2.83
CA TYR A 354 4.64 31.63 3.22
C TYR A 354 4.11 32.56 4.32
N ALA A 355 2.81 32.88 4.32
CA ALA A 355 2.20 33.68 5.37
C ALA A 355 2.35 33.02 6.76
N THR A 356 2.24 31.70 6.85
CA THR A 356 2.41 30.96 8.12
C THR A 356 3.83 31.07 8.69
N LEU A 357 4.84 31.36 7.85
CA LEU A 357 6.22 31.57 8.30
C LEU A 357 6.43 32.97 8.92
N LYS A 358 5.63 33.96 8.52
CA LYS A 358 5.69 35.33 9.07
C LYS A 358 4.98 35.44 10.40
N ASP A 359 3.91 34.67 10.58
CA ASP A 359 3.06 34.72 11.77
C ASP A 359 3.61 33.81 12.87
N GLY A 360 3.81 34.35 14.08
CA GLY A 360 4.00 33.55 15.29
C GLY A 360 5.41 33.00 15.57
N ASN A 361 6.42 33.35 14.76
CA ASN A 361 7.82 32.91 14.92
C ASN A 361 7.93 31.38 15.08
N PRO A 362 7.60 30.60 14.04
CA PRO A 362 7.50 29.15 14.14
C PRO A 362 8.85 28.50 14.52
N PRO A 363 8.82 27.34 15.19
CA PRO A 363 10.01 26.52 15.40
C PRO A 363 10.71 26.15 14.09
N TRP A 364 11.97 25.73 14.19
CA TRP A 364 12.80 25.49 13.01
C TRP A 364 12.28 24.30 12.20
N GLU A 365 11.77 23.26 12.85
CA GLU A 365 11.23 22.04 12.25
C GLU A 365 9.92 22.31 11.50
N VAL A 366 9.11 23.25 12.01
CA VAL A 366 7.91 23.74 11.34
C VAL A 366 8.28 24.57 10.11
N THR A 367 9.27 25.45 10.26
CA THR A 367 9.79 26.28 9.17
C THR A 367 10.35 25.42 8.04
N GLU A 368 11.14 24.41 8.39
CA GLU A 368 11.74 23.45 7.45
C GLU A 368 10.68 22.72 6.65
N ALA A 369 9.68 22.12 7.31
CA ALA A 369 8.63 21.36 6.63
C ALA A 369 7.78 22.23 5.69
N VAL A 370 7.49 23.48 6.08
CA VAL A 370 6.77 24.42 5.20
C VAL A 370 7.62 24.77 3.97
N LEU A 371 8.92 25.03 4.15
CA LEU A 371 9.84 25.26 3.03
C LEU A 371 9.93 24.05 2.11
N PHE A 372 9.88 22.83 2.65
CA PHE A 372 9.89 21.59 1.89
C PHE A 372 8.66 21.46 0.97
N ILE A 373 7.46 21.74 1.50
CA ILE A 373 6.24 21.75 0.70
C ILE A 373 6.27 22.89 -0.34
N MET A 374 6.76 24.08 0.04
CA MET A 374 6.93 25.20 -0.89
C MET A 374 7.89 24.84 -2.04
N ALA A 375 9.01 24.17 -1.76
CA ALA A 375 9.95 23.72 -2.78
C ALA A 375 9.28 22.74 -3.76
N SER A 376 8.44 21.85 -3.25
CA SER A 376 7.72 20.86 -4.07
C SER A 376 6.78 21.51 -5.10
N ILE A 377 6.19 22.67 -4.80
CA ILE A 377 5.24 23.35 -5.69
C ILE A 377 5.84 24.57 -6.41
N ALA A 378 7.04 25.02 -6.06
CA ALA A 378 7.62 26.27 -6.56
C ALA A 378 7.65 26.38 -8.09
N LYS A 379 7.99 25.30 -8.79
CA LYS A 379 7.98 25.24 -10.27
C LYS A 379 6.59 25.31 -10.90
N SER A 380 5.54 24.93 -10.16
CA SER A 380 4.15 24.95 -10.64
C SER A 380 3.46 26.31 -10.47
N VAL A 381 4.09 27.23 -9.72
CA VAL A 381 3.60 28.59 -9.54
C VAL A 381 3.85 29.39 -10.81
N ASP A 382 2.91 30.24 -11.20
CA ASP A 382 3.14 31.20 -12.28
C ASP A 382 4.33 32.10 -11.93
N GLN A 383 5.37 32.02 -12.76
CA GLN A 383 6.63 32.73 -12.60
C GLN A 383 6.53 34.18 -13.12
N GLU A 384 5.45 34.53 -13.82
CA GLU A 384 5.24 35.86 -14.36
C GLU A 384 4.62 36.80 -13.30
N ASN A 385 5.36 37.85 -12.93
CA ASN A 385 4.89 38.94 -12.08
C ASN A 385 4.28 38.52 -10.72
N ASN A 386 4.79 37.45 -10.11
CA ASN A 386 4.32 37.00 -8.80
C ASN A 386 5.13 37.65 -7.66
N PRO A 387 4.58 38.66 -6.95
CA PRO A 387 5.31 39.39 -5.92
C PRO A 387 5.67 38.50 -4.72
N THR A 388 4.88 37.46 -4.45
CA THR A 388 5.14 36.52 -3.36
C THR A 388 6.37 35.68 -3.63
N LEU A 389 6.59 35.21 -4.87
CA LEU A 389 7.81 34.49 -5.24
C LEU A 389 9.06 35.36 -5.02
N VAL A 390 9.01 36.62 -5.42
CA VAL A 390 10.12 37.56 -5.23
C VAL A 390 10.37 37.83 -3.74
N GLU A 391 9.32 38.04 -2.95
CA GLU A 391 9.43 38.27 -1.51
C GLU A 391 10.02 37.05 -0.78
N VAL A 392 9.60 35.84 -1.15
CA VAL A 392 10.16 34.59 -0.61
C VAL A 392 11.65 34.48 -0.94
N LEU A 393 12.02 34.73 -2.20
CA LEU A 393 13.41 34.68 -2.64
C LEU A 393 14.27 35.68 -1.85
N GLU A 394 13.79 36.92 -1.70
CA GLU A 394 14.46 37.97 -0.91
C GLU A 394 14.62 37.59 0.57
N GLY A 395 13.61 36.95 1.16
CA GLY A 395 13.65 36.46 2.53
C GLY A 395 14.67 35.33 2.71
N VAL A 396 14.70 34.36 1.78
CA VAL A 396 15.58 33.19 1.87
C VAL A 396 17.06 33.58 1.76
N VAL A 397 17.43 34.46 0.82
CA VAL A 397 18.83 34.87 0.65
C VAL A 397 19.37 35.70 1.83
N ARG A 398 18.48 36.19 2.71
CA ARG A 398 18.82 36.94 3.94
C ARG A 398 18.90 36.06 5.19
N LEU A 399 18.62 34.76 5.09
CA LEU A 399 18.71 33.86 6.24
C LEU A 399 20.14 33.84 6.82
N PRO A 400 20.30 34.06 8.14
CA PRO A 400 21.62 34.02 8.76
C PRO A 400 22.13 32.58 8.91
N GLU A 401 23.45 32.42 9.01
CA GLU A 401 24.10 31.11 9.19
C GLU A 401 23.79 30.45 10.54
N THR A 402 23.23 31.22 11.48
CA THR A 402 22.76 30.74 12.80
C THR A 402 21.46 29.94 12.74
N VAL A 403 20.75 29.97 11.60
CA VAL A 403 19.54 29.18 11.39
C VAL A 403 19.88 27.68 11.33
N HIS A 404 18.95 26.84 11.76
CA HIS A 404 19.13 25.39 11.78
C HIS A 404 19.59 24.83 10.43
N THR A 405 20.43 23.78 10.48
CA THR A 405 21.10 23.24 9.29
C THR A 405 20.08 22.69 8.28
N ALA A 406 19.04 22.01 8.75
CA ALA A 406 17.98 21.48 7.89
C ALA A 406 17.17 22.59 7.19
N VAL A 407 16.85 23.68 7.89
CA VAL A 407 16.17 24.84 7.27
C VAL A 407 17.04 25.42 6.16
N ARG A 408 18.36 25.58 6.40
CA ARG A 408 19.31 26.07 5.39
C ARG A 408 19.41 25.12 4.18
N TYR A 409 19.40 23.81 4.42
CA TYR A 409 19.38 22.79 3.36
C TYR A 409 18.15 22.93 2.47
N THR A 410 16.96 22.88 3.06
CA THR A 410 15.69 22.92 2.34
C THR A 410 15.48 24.27 1.64
N SER A 411 15.97 25.36 2.23
CA SER A 411 15.92 26.67 1.58
C SER A 411 16.85 26.77 0.36
N ILE A 412 18.00 26.08 0.37
CA ILE A 412 18.87 25.98 -0.81
C ILE A 412 18.14 25.24 -1.95
N GLU A 413 17.45 24.14 -1.64
CA GLU A 413 16.66 23.43 -2.64
C GLU A 413 15.52 24.29 -3.21
N LEU A 414 14.78 25.00 -2.36
CA LEU A 414 13.74 25.94 -2.78
C LEU A 414 14.30 26.99 -3.76
N VAL A 415 15.47 27.58 -3.47
CA VAL A 415 16.13 28.53 -4.38
C VAL A 415 16.44 27.90 -5.73
N GLY A 416 16.89 26.64 -5.75
CA GLY A 416 17.13 25.90 -6.99
C GLY A 416 15.86 25.69 -7.81
N GLU A 417 14.71 25.48 -7.17
CA GLU A 417 13.40 25.34 -7.82
C GLU A 417 12.85 26.68 -8.33
N MET A 418 13.26 27.80 -7.74
CA MET A 418 12.85 29.17 -8.11
C MET A 418 13.76 29.82 -9.18
N SER A 419 14.54 29.03 -9.92
CA SER A 419 15.50 29.52 -10.94
C SER A 419 14.87 30.41 -12.02
N GLU A 420 13.63 30.14 -12.44
CA GLU A 420 12.90 30.99 -13.40
C GLU A 420 12.55 32.38 -12.84
N VAL A 421 12.29 32.48 -11.52
CA VAL A 421 12.07 33.78 -10.86
C VAL A 421 13.32 34.65 -10.95
N VAL A 422 14.49 34.02 -10.76
CA VAL A 422 15.80 34.69 -10.81
C VAL A 422 16.09 35.19 -12.22
N ASP A 423 15.83 34.39 -13.25
CA ASP A 423 16.05 34.79 -14.64
C ASP A 423 15.18 35.99 -15.05
N ARG A 424 13.93 36.04 -14.55
CA ARG A 424 13.02 37.18 -14.77
C ARG A 424 13.36 38.40 -13.93
N ASN A 425 14.14 38.24 -12.86
CA ASN A 425 14.55 39.30 -11.96
C ASN A 425 16.08 39.26 -11.74
N PRO A 426 16.91 39.58 -12.76
CA PRO A 426 18.35 39.39 -12.71
C PRO A 426 19.05 40.13 -11.56
N GLN A 427 18.42 41.14 -10.97
CA GLN A 427 18.92 41.83 -9.78
C GLN A 427 19.12 40.91 -8.56
N PHE A 428 18.46 39.75 -8.53
CA PHE A 428 18.64 38.74 -7.47
C PHE A 428 19.75 37.73 -7.75
N LEU A 429 20.36 37.75 -8.95
CA LEU A 429 21.38 36.76 -9.33
C LEU A 429 22.60 36.80 -8.40
N ASP A 430 23.15 37.99 -8.12
CA ASP A 430 24.25 38.18 -7.18
C ASP A 430 23.91 37.73 -5.75
N PRO A 431 22.79 38.19 -5.12
CA PRO A 431 22.36 37.67 -3.81
C PRO A 431 22.19 36.16 -3.76
N VAL A 432 21.58 35.56 -4.79
CA VAL A 432 21.33 34.11 -4.87
C VAL A 432 22.64 33.36 -4.98
N LEU A 433 23.53 33.74 -5.90
CA LEU A 433 24.83 33.10 -6.03
C LEU A 433 25.65 33.26 -4.74
N GLY A 434 25.67 34.45 -4.14
CA GLY A 434 26.34 34.67 -2.86
C GLY A 434 25.82 33.79 -1.73
N TYR A 435 24.50 33.57 -1.68
CA TYR A 435 23.87 32.66 -0.71
C TYR A 435 24.24 31.19 -0.99
N LEU A 436 24.12 30.73 -2.24
CA LEU A 436 24.47 29.36 -2.64
C LEU A 436 25.97 29.06 -2.45
N MET A 437 26.84 30.04 -2.67
CA MET A 437 28.29 29.91 -2.43
C MET A 437 28.63 29.66 -0.97
N LYS A 438 27.90 30.27 -0.03
CA LYS A 438 28.04 29.96 1.40
C LYS A 438 27.64 28.52 1.71
N GLY A 439 26.57 28.04 1.08
CA GLY A 439 26.15 26.64 1.16
C GLY A 439 27.18 25.68 0.57
N LEU A 440 27.78 26.02 -0.56
CA LEU A 440 28.81 25.22 -1.22
C LEU A 440 30.07 25.03 -0.36
N CYS A 441 30.43 26.06 0.42
CA CYS A 441 31.53 26.01 1.37
C CYS A 441 31.20 25.25 2.68
N ASP A 442 29.93 24.95 2.96
CA ASP A 442 29.51 24.15 4.12
C ASP A 442 29.42 22.68 3.73
N ARG A 443 30.22 21.83 4.37
CA ARG A 443 30.32 20.40 4.06
C ARG A 443 28.98 19.66 4.05
N ARG A 444 28.03 20.10 4.88
CA ARG A 444 26.71 19.44 4.98
C ARG A 444 25.74 19.88 3.89
N LEU A 445 25.96 21.07 3.30
CA LEU A 445 25.06 21.69 2.33
C LEU A 445 25.62 21.66 0.90
N ALA A 446 26.88 21.26 0.73
CA ALA A 446 27.62 21.39 -0.52
C ALA A 446 26.92 20.73 -1.72
N SER A 447 26.41 19.52 -1.57
CA SER A 447 25.72 18.81 -2.66
C SER A 447 24.42 19.50 -3.08
N ALA A 448 23.59 19.92 -2.13
CA ALA A 448 22.36 20.66 -2.41
C ALA A 448 22.65 22.02 -3.05
N ALA A 449 23.68 22.73 -2.57
CA ALA A 449 24.12 24.00 -3.13
C ALA A 449 24.61 23.83 -4.57
N ALA A 450 25.42 22.81 -4.85
CA ALA A 450 25.89 22.51 -6.20
C ALA A 450 24.74 22.20 -7.17
N LYS A 451 23.74 21.41 -6.74
CA LYS A 451 22.52 21.13 -7.51
C LYS A 451 21.72 22.42 -7.79
N ALA A 452 21.54 23.27 -6.78
CA ALA A 452 20.86 24.56 -6.96
C ALA A 452 21.63 25.49 -7.90
N ILE A 453 22.96 25.59 -7.77
CA ILE A 453 23.82 26.37 -8.69
C ILE A 453 23.66 25.87 -10.12
N HIS A 454 23.67 24.55 -10.33
CA HIS A 454 23.44 23.97 -11.66
C HIS A 454 22.09 24.41 -12.25
N ASN A 455 21.00 24.36 -11.47
CA ASN A 455 19.68 24.82 -11.91
C ASN A 455 19.70 26.31 -12.31
N ILE A 456 20.31 27.17 -11.48
CA ILE A 456 20.47 28.61 -11.79
C ILE A 456 21.29 28.81 -13.08
N CYS A 457 22.41 28.09 -13.24
CA CYS A 457 23.26 28.20 -14.44
C CYS A 457 22.53 27.77 -15.71
N SER A 458 21.73 26.71 -15.62
CA SER A 458 20.95 26.17 -16.75
C SER A 458 19.88 27.16 -17.23
N VAL A 459 19.17 27.80 -16.29
CA VAL A 459 18.07 28.72 -16.61
C VAL A 459 18.56 30.13 -16.90
N CYS A 460 19.43 30.70 -16.08
CA CYS A 460 19.87 32.11 -16.15
C CYS A 460 21.05 32.36 -17.12
N ARG A 461 21.33 31.44 -18.05
CA ARG A 461 22.55 31.42 -18.88
C ARG A 461 22.86 32.73 -19.61
N ASP A 462 21.84 33.48 -20.00
CA ASP A 462 21.97 34.73 -20.77
C ASP A 462 22.53 35.88 -19.91
N HIS A 463 22.33 35.80 -18.58
CA HIS A 463 22.77 36.79 -17.60
C HIS A 463 24.07 36.38 -16.86
N MET A 464 24.52 35.13 -17.04
CA MET A 464 25.62 34.54 -16.25
C MET A 464 27.04 34.86 -16.73
N ALA A 465 27.20 35.60 -17.83
CA ALA A 465 28.52 35.91 -18.40
C ALA A 465 29.47 36.60 -17.40
N GLN A 466 28.94 37.45 -16.51
CA GLN A 466 29.72 38.18 -15.51
C GLN A 466 30.17 37.30 -14.34
N HIS A 467 29.50 36.17 -14.10
CA HIS A 467 29.79 35.23 -13.01
C HIS A 467 30.61 34.02 -13.48
N PHE A 468 30.85 33.89 -14.79
CA PHE A 468 31.55 32.76 -15.37
C PHE A 468 32.95 32.54 -14.79
N THR A 469 33.69 33.63 -14.50
CA THR A 469 35.02 33.53 -13.87
C THR A 469 34.96 32.88 -12.50
N GLY A 470 33.94 33.22 -11.69
CA GLY A 470 33.72 32.61 -10.38
C GLY A 470 33.38 31.13 -10.49
N LEU A 471 32.49 30.75 -11.43
CA LEU A 471 32.17 29.35 -11.69
C LEU A 471 33.41 28.54 -12.11
N LEU A 472 34.27 29.13 -12.94
CA LEU A 472 35.50 28.49 -13.41
C LEU A 472 36.52 28.31 -12.27
N GLU A 473 36.56 29.21 -11.30
CA GLU A 473 37.35 29.03 -10.08
C GLU A 473 36.84 27.87 -9.23
N ILE A 474 35.51 27.75 -9.06
CA ILE A 474 34.90 26.61 -8.36
C ILE A 474 35.23 25.29 -9.06
N ALA A 475 35.12 25.25 -10.39
CA ALA A 475 35.44 24.05 -11.18
C ALA A 475 36.93 23.65 -11.06
N ARG A 476 37.84 24.62 -10.94
CA ARG A 476 39.28 24.36 -10.71
C ARG A 476 39.56 23.81 -9.31
N SER A 477 38.76 24.18 -8.33
CA SER A 477 38.89 23.71 -6.94
C SER A 477 37.82 22.69 -6.56
N LEU A 478 37.24 21.98 -7.53
CA LEU A 478 36.10 21.08 -7.29
C LEU A 478 36.42 19.99 -6.25
N ASP A 479 37.62 19.43 -6.33
CA ASP A 479 38.11 18.39 -5.41
C ASP A 479 38.31 18.89 -3.96
N SER A 480 38.32 20.22 -3.74
CA SER A 480 38.42 20.79 -2.39
C SER A 480 37.05 20.85 -1.68
N PHE A 481 35.95 20.75 -2.43
CA PHE A 481 34.61 20.70 -1.88
C PHE A 481 34.21 19.26 -1.56
N THR A 482 33.34 19.10 -0.56
CA THR A 482 32.84 17.79 -0.12
C THR A 482 31.54 17.47 -0.86
N LEU A 483 31.65 17.25 -2.17
CA LEU A 483 30.53 16.99 -3.06
C LEU A 483 30.28 15.50 -3.26
N SER A 484 29.01 15.12 -3.47
CA SER A 484 28.70 13.81 -4.05
C SER A 484 29.16 13.76 -5.53
N PRO A 485 29.40 12.56 -6.10
CA PRO A 485 29.75 12.41 -7.50
C PRO A 485 28.73 13.07 -8.45
N GLU A 486 27.44 12.94 -8.14
CA GLU A 486 26.35 13.50 -8.94
C GLU A 486 26.36 15.03 -8.90
N ALA A 487 26.60 15.62 -7.71
CA ALA A 487 26.67 17.06 -7.53
C ALA A 487 27.89 17.67 -8.25
N ALA A 488 29.04 16.99 -8.19
CA ALA A 488 30.25 17.41 -8.91
C ALA A 488 30.03 17.37 -10.43
N VAL A 489 29.41 16.31 -10.95
CA VAL A 489 29.06 16.20 -12.38
C VAL A 489 28.04 17.26 -12.79
N GLY A 490 27.03 17.54 -11.95
CA GLY A 490 26.04 18.58 -12.20
C GLY A 490 26.67 19.96 -12.34
N LEU A 491 27.63 20.31 -11.47
CA LEU A 491 28.30 21.61 -11.53
C LEU A 491 29.19 21.81 -12.77
N LEU A 492 29.62 20.71 -13.42
CA LEU A 492 30.45 20.72 -14.62
C LEU A 492 29.64 20.66 -15.93
N LYS A 493 28.33 20.40 -15.85
CA LYS A 493 27.39 20.42 -16.98
C LYS A 493 26.76 21.79 -17.10
#